data_AF-A0A1I4USP4-F1
#
_entry.id   AF-A0A1I4USP4-F1
#
_cell.length_a   1.000
_cell.length_b   1.000
_cell.length_c   1.000
_cell.angle_alpha   90.00
_cell.angle_beta   90.00
_cell.angle_gamma   90.00
#
_symmetry.space_group_name_H-M   'P 1'
#
loop_
_entity.id
_entity.type
_entity.pdbx_description
1 polymer ?
#
loop_
_entity_poly.entity_id
_entity_poly.type
_entity_poly.pdbx_seq_one_letter_code
_entity_poly.pdbx_strand_id
1 'polypeptide(L)'
;MEIERVTGADLLALTINLGHNVGSVSVIGDACPTIWGENSLIEELLLAESNFRKSTPLDYEFFPQSFTNGYNSNSFIAGLLNHVGLPAATPNNVPGFDKPVPIEHFR
;
A
#
# COMPACT_ATOMS: atom_id res chain seq x y z
N MET A 1 -34.88 30.35 19.34
CA MET A 1 -34.10 29.34 18.58
C MET A 1 -32.65 29.79 18.67
N GLU A 2 -32.02 29.47 19.80
CA GLU A 2 -30.62 29.78 20.03
C GLU A 2 -29.76 28.68 19.40
N ILE A 3 -28.79 29.10 18.61
CA ILE A 3 -27.74 28.20 18.10
C ILE A 3 -26.64 28.26 19.14
N GLU A 4 -26.57 27.24 20.00
CA GLU A 4 -25.46 27.09 20.93
C GLU A 4 -24.17 26.82 20.15
N ARG A 5 -23.23 27.75 20.28
CA ARG A 5 -21.87 27.60 19.78
C ARG A 5 -21.14 26.62 20.68
N VAL A 6 -20.81 25.44 20.15
CA VAL A 6 -19.92 24.50 20.82
C VAL A 6 -18.53 25.16 20.91
N THR A 7 -18.14 25.50 22.13
CA THR A 7 -16.83 26.07 22.44
C THR A 7 -15.80 24.93 22.56
N GLY A 8 -14.56 25.21 22.17
CA GLY A 8 -13.50 24.23 21.87
C GLY A 8 -12.91 23.46 23.05
N ALA A 9 -13.72 22.92 23.95
CA ALA A 9 -13.30 22.11 25.09
C ALA A 9 -13.84 20.66 25.08
N ASP A 10 -14.76 20.30 24.17
CA ASP A 10 -15.41 18.97 24.14
C ASP A 10 -14.72 17.91 23.28
N LEU A 11 -13.48 18.13 22.82
CA LEU A 11 -12.68 17.10 22.14
C LEU A 11 -11.87 16.25 23.14
N LEU A 12 -12.47 15.91 24.28
CA LEU A 12 -11.86 14.97 25.23
C LEU A 12 -12.00 13.53 24.71
N ALA A 13 -10.92 13.09 24.07
CA ALA A 13 -10.44 11.72 24.03
C ALA A 13 -11.47 10.65 23.58
N LEU A 14 -11.91 10.73 22.32
CA LEU A 14 -12.19 9.50 21.59
C LEU A 14 -10.85 8.92 21.12
N THR A 15 -10.08 8.34 22.05
CA THR A 15 -8.93 7.51 21.67
C THR A 15 -9.50 6.26 21.02
N ILE A 16 -9.71 6.31 19.71
CA ILE A 16 -9.96 5.12 18.92
C ILE A 16 -8.65 4.34 18.98
N ASN A 17 -8.63 3.27 19.78
CA ASN A 17 -7.55 2.30 19.71
C ASN A 17 -7.71 1.57 18.38
N LEU A 18 -7.12 2.12 17.32
CA LEU A 18 -7.15 1.59 15.95
C LEU A 18 -6.32 0.30 15.79
N GLY A 19 -5.91 -0.35 16.89
CA GLY A 19 -5.08 -1.55 16.83
C GLY A 19 -3.79 -1.26 16.06
N HIS A 20 -3.09 -0.19 16.44
CA HIS A 20 -1.82 0.15 15.82
C HIS A 20 -0.93 -1.09 15.76
N ASN A 21 -0.48 -1.41 14.56
CA ASN A 21 0.43 -2.50 14.32
C ASN A 21 1.81 -2.11 14.90
N VAL A 22 2.00 -2.34 16.20
CA VAL A 22 3.22 -1.98 16.96
C VAL A 22 4.46 -2.76 16.53
N GLY A 23 4.31 -3.70 15.58
CA GLY A 23 5.39 -4.46 14.96
C GLY A 23 5.88 -3.88 13.63
N SER A 24 5.44 -2.67 13.24
CA SER A 24 5.90 -2.02 12.01
C SER A 24 7.37 -1.64 12.14
N VAL A 25 8.26 -2.48 11.61
CA VAL A 25 9.66 -2.11 11.40
C VAL A 25 9.69 -1.10 10.26
N SER A 26 10.27 0.08 10.49
CA SER A 26 10.50 1.08 9.45
C SER A 26 11.24 0.41 8.29
N VAL A 27 10.69 0.53 7.08
CA VAL A 27 11.26 -0.09 5.87
C VAL A 27 12.59 0.56 5.46
N ILE A 28 12.96 1.66 6.12
CA ILE A 28 14.18 2.42 5.86
C ILE A 28 14.84 2.74 7.21
N GLY A 29 16.11 2.38 7.35
CA GLY A 29 16.87 2.44 8.60
C GLY A 29 16.79 3.79 9.32
N ASP A 30 16.60 3.71 10.64
CA ASP A 30 16.89 4.69 11.70
C ASP A 30 16.36 6.13 11.60
N ALA A 31 15.60 6.50 10.57
CA ALA A 31 14.89 7.78 10.53
C ALA A 31 13.41 7.56 10.23
N CYS A 32 12.54 8.04 11.12
CA CYS A 32 11.13 8.20 10.83
C CYS A 32 11.02 9.05 9.54
N PRO A 33 10.36 8.56 8.48
CA PRO A 33 10.19 9.36 7.28
C PRO A 33 9.53 10.68 7.65
N THR A 34 10.02 11.78 7.08
CA THR A 34 9.36 13.08 7.29
C THR A 34 7.96 13.03 6.70
N ILE A 35 7.03 13.86 7.18
CA ILE A 35 5.68 13.97 6.61
C ILE A 35 5.73 14.18 5.08
N TRP A 36 6.72 14.92 4.59
CA TRP A 36 6.95 15.12 3.15
C TRP A 36 7.36 13.82 2.42
N GLY A 37 8.17 12.99 3.06
CA GLY A 37 8.59 11.69 2.54
C GLY A 37 7.43 10.68 2.51
N GLU A 38 6.62 10.61 3.57
CA GLU A 38 5.43 9.76 3.61
C GLU A 38 4.40 10.20 2.56
N ASN A 39 4.10 11.49 2.47
CA ASN A 39 3.15 12.02 1.47
C ASN A 39 3.62 11.71 0.04
N SER A 40 4.89 11.97 -0.27
CA SER A 40 5.44 11.69 -1.61
C SER A 40 5.33 10.20 -1.95
N LEU A 41 5.66 9.32 -1.01
CA LEU A 41 5.51 7.88 -1.19
C LEU A 41 4.05 7.47 -1.41
N ILE A 42 3.12 8.02 -0.62
CA ILE A 42 1.68 7.74 -0.77
C ILE A 42 1.19 8.21 -2.15
N GLU A 43 1.62 9.40 -2.59
CA GLU A 43 1.28 9.92 -3.92
C GLU A 43 1.82 9.03 -5.05
N GLU A 44 3.06 8.56 -4.94
CA GLU A 44 3.65 7.62 -5.90
C GLU A 44 2.89 6.28 -5.96
N LEU A 45 2.52 5.72 -4.80
CA LEU A 45 1.72 4.49 -4.73
C LEU A 45 0.34 4.66 -5.38
N LEU A 46 -0.34 5.77 -5.10
CA LEU A 46 -1.65 6.06 -5.68
C LEU A 46 -1.58 6.32 -7.18
N LEU A 47 -0.52 6.99 -7.66
CA LEU A 47 -0.30 7.21 -9.08
C LEU A 47 -0.03 5.89 -9.82
N ALA A 48 0.85 5.05 -9.28
CA ALA A 48 1.15 3.73 -9.84
C ALA A 48 -0.10 2.83 -9.90
N GLU A 49 -0.94 2.85 -8.86
CA GLU A 49 -2.22 2.14 -8.86
C GLU A 49 -3.18 2.67 -9.95
N SER A 50 -3.25 4.00 -10.11
CA SER A 50 -4.06 4.63 -11.16
C SER A 50 -3.60 4.24 -12.56
N ASN A 51 -2.29 4.12 -12.78
CA ASN A 51 -1.71 3.65 -14.03
C ASN A 51 -2.04 2.17 -14.30
N PHE A 52 -1.95 1.33 -13.27
CA PHE A 52 -2.34 -0.08 -13.37
C PHE A 52 -3.80 -0.24 -13.83
N ARG A 53 -4.72 0.56 -13.28
CA ARG A 53 -6.14 0.55 -13.70
C ARG A 53 -6.36 0.92 -15.17
N LYS A 54 -5.45 1.70 -15.76
CA LYS A 54 -5.50 2.13 -17.17
C LYS A 54 -4.72 1.21 -18.10
N SER A 55 -3.89 0.34 -17.55
CA SER A 55 -3.04 -0.59 -18.30
C SER A 55 -3.86 -1.71 -18.97
N THR A 56 -3.20 -2.52 -19.81
CA THR A 56 -3.82 -3.71 -20.38
C THR A 56 -4.26 -4.67 -19.26
N PRO A 57 -5.51 -5.14 -19.26
CA PRO A 57 -5.98 -6.10 -18.26
C PRO A 57 -5.12 -7.36 -18.22
N LEU A 58 -4.83 -7.82 -17.01
CA LEU A 58 -4.16 -9.08 -16.74
C LEU A 58 -5.16 -10.14 -16.31
N ASP A 59 -4.87 -11.39 -16.63
CA ASP A 59 -5.68 -12.52 -16.19
C ASP A 59 -5.54 -12.73 -14.68
N TYR A 60 -6.68 -12.91 -14.00
CA TYR A 60 -6.67 -13.22 -12.58
C TYR A 60 -6.56 -14.72 -12.33
N GLU A 61 -5.63 -15.15 -11.48
CA GLU A 61 -5.41 -16.55 -11.12
C GLU A 61 -5.20 -16.70 -9.62
N PHE A 62 -5.85 -17.68 -8.97
CA PHE A 62 -5.76 -17.83 -7.51
C PHE A 62 -4.34 -18.19 -7.01
N PHE A 63 -3.62 -19.03 -7.76
CA PHE A 63 -2.31 -19.56 -7.38
C PHE A 63 -1.32 -19.42 -8.55
N PRO A 64 -0.96 -18.17 -8.91
CA PRO A 64 -0.14 -17.94 -10.08
C PRO A 64 1.25 -18.55 -9.90
N GLN A 65 1.78 -19.12 -10.97
CA GLN A 65 3.10 -19.73 -11.02
C GLN A 65 3.93 -19.05 -12.12
N SER A 66 5.25 -19.24 -12.10
CA SER A 66 6.16 -18.57 -13.04
C SER A 66 5.86 -18.88 -14.52
N PHE A 67 5.19 -19.99 -14.81
CA PHE A 67 4.85 -20.43 -16.16
C PHE A 67 3.38 -20.21 -16.56
N THR A 68 2.54 -19.67 -15.67
CA THR A 68 1.17 -19.31 -16.00
C THR A 68 1.11 -17.84 -16.43
N ASN A 69 0.02 -17.42 -17.09
CA ASN A 69 -0.14 -16.02 -17.50
C ASN A 69 -0.88 -15.17 -16.45
N GLY A 70 -1.46 -15.81 -15.42
CA GLY A 70 -2.27 -15.13 -14.43
C GLY A 70 -1.49 -14.48 -13.30
N TYR A 71 -2.15 -13.55 -12.63
CA TYR A 71 -1.67 -12.81 -11.45
C TYR A 71 -2.80 -12.71 -10.40
N ASN A 72 -2.46 -12.41 -9.16
CA ASN A 72 -3.44 -12.11 -8.11
C ASN A 72 -3.13 -10.80 -7.39
N SER A 73 -3.88 -10.52 -6.31
CA SER A 73 -3.64 -9.34 -5.47
C SER A 73 -2.26 -9.32 -4.82
N ASN A 74 -1.65 -10.46 -4.51
CA ASN A 74 -0.30 -10.52 -3.94
C ASN A 74 0.75 -10.16 -4.99
N SER A 75 0.58 -10.65 -6.22
CA SER A 75 1.40 -10.23 -7.36
C SER A 75 1.32 -8.73 -7.62
N PHE A 76 0.12 -8.16 -7.51
CA PHE A 76 -0.12 -6.73 -7.64
C PHE A 76 0.64 -5.94 -6.55
N ILE A 77 0.48 -6.31 -5.28
CA ILE A 77 1.17 -5.62 -4.18
C ILE A 77 2.69 -5.75 -4.32
N ALA A 78 3.21 -6.93 -4.67
CA ALA A 78 4.64 -7.10 -4.90
C ALA A 78 5.16 -6.22 -6.05
N GLY A 79 4.42 -6.14 -7.16
CA GLY A 79 4.76 -5.27 -8.30
C GLY A 79 4.71 -3.78 -7.95
N LEU A 80 3.68 -3.36 -7.23
CA LEU A 80 3.49 -1.97 -6.79
C LEU A 80 4.64 -1.51 -5.86
N LEU A 81 4.99 -2.33 -4.88
CA LEU A 81 6.08 -2.04 -3.95
C LEU A 81 7.44 -2.01 -4.65
N ASN A 82 7.66 -2.93 -5.59
CA ASN A 82 8.87 -2.91 -6.43
C ASN A 82 8.94 -1.66 -7.32
N HIS A 83 7.81 -1.18 -7.84
CA HIS A 83 7.75 0.02 -8.69
C HIS A 83 8.23 1.28 -7.93
N VAL A 84 7.79 1.45 -6.69
CA VAL A 84 8.20 2.60 -5.83
C VAL A 84 9.54 2.39 -5.11
N GLY A 85 10.31 1.36 -5.48
CA GLY A 85 11.62 1.10 -4.91
C GLY A 85 11.59 0.63 -3.45
N LEU A 86 10.47 0.07 -2.98
CA LEU A 86 10.32 -0.51 -1.65
C LEU A 86 10.28 -2.04 -1.73
N PRO A 87 11.43 -2.73 -1.88
CA PRO A 87 11.44 -4.18 -1.90
C PRO A 87 10.94 -4.71 -0.54
N ALA A 88 9.74 -5.27 -0.53
CA ALA A 88 9.19 -5.89 0.67
C ALA A 88 9.77 -7.30 0.85
N ALA A 89 10.01 -7.68 2.10
CA ALA A 89 10.37 -9.04 2.44
C ALA A 89 9.28 -10.00 1.94
N THR A 90 9.68 -11.07 1.23
CA THR A 90 8.74 -12.07 0.74
C THR A 90 8.06 -12.76 1.92
N PRO A 91 6.73 -12.62 2.08
CA PRO A 91 6.02 -13.32 3.13
C PRO A 91 5.98 -14.83 2.81
N ASN A 92 6.12 -15.65 3.85
CA ASN A 92 6.14 -17.10 3.70
C ASN A 92 4.79 -17.61 3.17
N ASN A 93 4.82 -18.50 2.17
CA ASN A 93 3.65 -19.20 1.64
C ASN A 93 2.52 -18.28 1.13
N VAL A 94 2.87 -17.18 0.45
CA VAL A 94 1.91 -16.26 -0.15
C VAL A 94 1.96 -16.40 -1.68
N PRO A 95 1.04 -17.18 -2.30
CA PRO A 95 1.04 -17.40 -3.73
C PRO A 95 1.00 -16.09 -4.52
N GLY A 96 1.87 -15.96 -5.51
CA GLY A 96 1.95 -14.81 -6.39
C GLY A 96 2.82 -13.66 -5.92
N PHE A 97 3.24 -13.62 -4.66
CA PHE A 97 4.15 -12.57 -4.19
C PHE A 97 5.55 -12.69 -4.84
N ASP A 98 5.96 -13.90 -5.18
CA ASP A 98 7.19 -14.23 -5.91
C ASP A 98 7.10 -13.97 -7.42
N LYS A 99 5.90 -13.61 -7.90
CA LYS A 99 5.61 -13.27 -9.29
C LYS A 99 4.98 -11.87 -9.35
N PRO A 100 5.77 -10.80 -9.16
CA PRO A 100 5.26 -9.44 -9.19
C PRO A 100 4.65 -9.11 -10.55
N VAL A 101 3.61 -8.28 -10.55
CA VAL A 101 3.10 -7.68 -11.78
C VAL A 101 4.25 -6.89 -12.46
N PRO A 102 4.42 -7.02 -13.78
CA PRO A 102 5.48 -6.32 -14.50
C PRO A 102 5.38 -4.78 -14.38
N ILE A 103 6.54 -4.12 -14.31
CA ILE A 103 6.63 -2.68 -13.99
C ILE A 103 5.94 -1.77 -15.02
N GLU A 104 5.83 -2.24 -16.27
CA GLU A 104 5.16 -1.54 -17.36
C GLU A 104 3.68 -1.27 -17.09
N HIS A 105 3.03 -2.06 -16.23
CA HIS A 105 1.64 -1.80 -15.86
C HIS A 105 1.49 -0.62 -14.89
N PHE A 106 2.56 -0.17 -14.23
CA PHE A 106 2.51 0.89 -13.23
C PHE A 106 3.03 2.25 -13.76
N ARG A 107 3.48 2.32 -15.01
CA ARG A 107 4.05 3.52 -15.63
C ARG A 107 3.03 4.38 -16.35
#